data_AF-A0A9D6V7D3-F1
#
_entry.id   AF-A0A9D6V7D3-F1
#
_cell.length_a   1.000
_cell.length_b   1.000
_cell.length_c   1.000
_cell.angle_alpha   90.00
_cell.angle_beta   90.00
_cell.angle_gamma   90.00
#
_symmetry.space_group_name_H-M   'P 1'
#
loop_
_entity.id
_entity.type
_entity.pdbx_description
1 polymer ?
#
loop_
_entity_poly.entity_id
_entity_poly.type
_entity_poly.pdbx_seq_one_letter_code
_entity_poly.pdbx_strand_id
1 'polypeptide(L)' 'MNTITIPKKELKIIVKDSVREIFEQESMKFRALFTPFVSQKEQMDIEKKYNKPSRKIAKSMEIKI' A
#
# COMPACT_ATOMS: atom_id res chain seq x y z
N MET A 1 -33.19 15.57 16.42
CA MET A 1 -32.07 15.31 15.49
C MET A 1 -30.83 15.96 16.09
N ASN A 2 -29.78 15.18 16.38
CA ASN A 2 -28.53 15.75 16.87
C ASN A 2 -27.77 16.37 15.69
N THR A 3 -27.52 17.67 15.76
CA THR A 3 -26.68 18.38 14.81
C THR A 3 -25.21 18.18 15.19
N ILE A 4 -24.46 17.47 14.35
CA ILE A 4 -23.01 17.32 14.52
C ILE A 4 -22.33 18.47 13.77
N THR A 5 -21.73 19.39 14.52
CA THR A 5 -21.02 20.53 13.95
C THR A 5 -19.54 20.18 13.79
N ILE A 6 -19.10 19.89 12.56
CA ILE A 6 -17.70 19.59 12.26
C ILE A 6 -17.05 20.82 11.60
N PRO A 7 -15.90 21.30 12.10
CA PRO A 7 -15.13 22.34 11.43
C PRO A 7 -14.74 21.93 10.00
N LYS A 8 -14.94 22.84 9.02
CA LYS A 8 -14.64 22.58 7.60
C LYS A 8 -13.22 22.06 7.35
N LYS A 9 -12.25 22.52 8.14
CA LYS A 9 -10.84 22.09 8.04
C LYS A 9 -10.68 20.62 8.43
N GLU A 10 -11.30 20.20 9.53
CA GLU A 10 -11.25 18.82 10.02
C GLU A 10 -11.93 17.87 9.05
N LEU A 11 -13.12 18.24 8.55
CA LEU A 11 -13.81 17.44 7.54
C LEU A 11 -12.95 17.21 6.29
N LYS A 12 -12.26 18.26 5.81
CA LYS A 12 -11.36 18.14 4.65
C LYS A 12 -10.19 17.21 4.92
N ILE A 13 -9.62 17.23 6.13
CA ILE A 13 -8.51 16.36 6.52
C ILE A 13 -8.99 14.91 6.57
N ILE A 14 -10.10 14.65 7.26
CA ILE A 14 -10.68 13.31 7.39
C ILE A 14 -10.95 12.70 6.01
N VAL A 15 -11.64 13.44 5.13
CA VAL A 15 -11.92 12.98 3.77
C VAL A 15 -10.63 12.69 2.99
N LYS A 16 -9.62 13.57 3.09
CA LYS A 16 -8.35 13.37 2.41
C LYS A 16 -7.62 12.12 2.90
N ASP A 17 -7.60 11.88 4.21
CA ASP A 17 -6.92 10.74 4.80
C ASP A 17 -7.64 9.44 4.49
N SER A 18 -8.98 9.42 4.51
CA SER A 18 -9.77 8.27 4.09
C SER A 18 -9.51 7.90 2.61
N VAL A 19 -9.49 8.90 1.71
CA VAL A 19 -9.19 8.65 0.29
C VAL A 19 -7.75 8.16 0.11
N ARG A 20 -6.79 8.74 0.84
CA ARG A 20 -5.39 8.33 0.79
C ARG A 20 -5.21 6.87 1.22
N GLU A 21 -5.85 6.47 2.32
CA GLU A 21 -5.76 5.11 2.85
C GLU A 21 -6.26 4.08 1.82
N ILE A 22 -7.44 4.30 1.25
CA ILE A 22 -7.99 3.41 0.21
C ILE A 22 -7.08 3.38 -1.02
N PHE A 23 -6.58 4.54 -1.45
CA PHE A 23 -5.69 4.59 -2.61
C PHE A 23 -4.37 3.84 -2.36
N GLU A 24 -3.80 3.93 -1.15
CA GLU A 24 -2.61 3.16 -0.79
C GLU A 24 -2.85 1.65 -0.82
N GLN A 25 -4.01 1.19 -0.35
CA GLN A 25 -4.37 -0.24 -0.37
C GLN A 25 -4.62 -0.75 -1.80
N GLU A 26 -5.42 -0.04 -2.59
CA GLU A 26 -5.77 -0.46 -3.96
C GLU A 26 -4.58 -0.35 -4.92
N SER A 27 -3.72 0.66 -4.75
CA SER A 27 -2.52 0.81 -5.57
C SER A 27 -1.55 -0.36 -5.41
N MET A 28 -1.50 -1.00 -4.24
CA MET A 28 -0.66 -2.18 -4.01
C MET A 28 -1.18 -3.39 -4.77
N LYS A 29 -2.50 -3.62 -4.77
CA LYS A 29 -3.14 -4.68 -5.57
C LYS A 29 -2.88 -4.46 -7.05
N PHE A 30 -3.06 -3.23 -7.52
CA PHE A 30 -2.79 -2.87 -8.90
C PHE A 30 -1.34 -3.14 -9.28
N ARG A 31 -0.36 -2.67 -8.48
CA ARG A 31 1.07 -2.92 -8.73
C ARG A 31 1.39 -4.41 -8.85
N ALA A 32 0.77 -5.24 -8.02
CA ALA A 32 1.04 -6.65 -8.03
C ALA A 32 0.53 -7.36 -9.29
N LEU A 33 -0.56 -6.87 -9.91
CA LEU A 33 -1.05 -7.39 -11.20
C LEU A 33 -0.06 -7.14 -12.34
N PHE A 34 0.78 -6.11 -12.25
CA PHE A 34 1.83 -5.81 -13.24
C PHE A 34 3.21 -6.35 -12.86
N THR A 35 3.33 -7.00 -11.70
CA THR A 35 4.60 -7.61 -11.30
C THR A 35 4.84 -8.85 -12.16
N PRO A 36 6.00 -8.96 -12.85
CA PRO A 36 6.32 -10.16 -13.60
C PRO A 36 6.39 -11.36 -12.67
N PHE A 37 5.93 -12.52 -13.16
CA PHE A 37 6.12 -13.77 -12.43
C PHE A 37 7.62 -14.06 -12.30
N VAL A 38 8.07 -14.26 -11.06
CA VAL A 38 9.43 -14.69 -10.73
C VAL A 38 9.38 -16.05 -10.04
N SER A 39 10.31 -16.93 -10.39
CA SER A 39 10.40 -18.23 -9.71
C SER A 39 10.90 -18.06 -8.27
N GLN A 40 10.62 -19.03 -7.38
CA GLN A 40 11.17 -19.00 -6.02
C GLN A 40 12.71 -18.92 -6.01
N LYS A 41 13.37 -19.64 -6.91
CA LYS A 41 14.83 -19.63 -7.04
C LYS A 41 15.35 -18.23 -7.41
N GLU A 42 14.67 -17.56 -8.33
CA GLU A 42 15.00 -16.20 -8.74
C GLU A 42 14.73 -15.17 -7.64
N GLN A 43 13.59 -15.28 -6.96
CA GLN A 43 13.26 -14.43 -5.81
C GLN A 43 14.32 -14.53 -4.70
N MET A 44 14.80 -15.75 -4.40
CA MET A 44 15.88 -15.97 -3.44
C MET A 44 17.21 -15.33 -3.87
N ASP A 45 17.53 -15.34 -5.17
CA ASP A 45 18.75 -14.71 -5.69
C ASP A 45 18.67 -13.18 -5.62
N ILE A 46 17.51 -12.61 -5.96
CA ILE A 46 17.22 -11.17 -5.82
C ILE A 46 17.39 -10.72 -4.37
N GLU A 47 16.83 -11.47 -3.41
CA GLU A 47 16.93 -11.14 -1.99
C GLU A 47 18.38 -11.19 -1.49
N LYS A 48 19.16 -12.18 -1.92
CA LYS A 48 20.60 -12.27 -1.57
C LYS A 48 21.41 -11.12 -2.13
N LYS A 49 21.11 -10.69 -3.37
CA LYS A 49 21.89 -9.68 -4.08
C LYS A 49 21.59 -8.26 -3.60
N TYR A 50 20.32 -7.95 -3.35
CA TYR A 50 19.88 -6.57 -3.09
C TYR A 50 19.50 -6.32 -1.63
N ASN A 51 19.36 -7.36 -0.81
CA ASN A 51 18.90 -7.28 0.59
C ASN A 51 17.55 -6.53 0.74
N LYS A 52 17.09 -6.40 1.99
CA LYS A 52 15.92 -5.57 2.30
C LYS A 52 16.29 -4.09 2.24
N PRO A 53 15.40 -3.22 1.73
CA PRO A 53 15.64 -1.78 1.77
C PRO A 53 15.81 -1.32 3.21
N SER A 54 16.77 -0.41 3.43
CA SER A 54 17.11 0.11 4.75
C SER A 54 16.00 0.94 5.40
N ARG A 55 15.07 1.48 4.58
CA ARG A 55 13.93 2.25 5.04
C ARG A 55 12.69 1.37 5.16
N LYS A 56 11.75 1.74 6.05
CA LYS A 56 10.41 1.14 6.17
C LYS A 56 9.49 1.50 4.99
N ILE A 57 9.98 1.26 3.77
CA ILE A 57 9.27 1.48 2.51
C ILE A 57 8.81 0.15 1.89
N ALA A 58 9.45 -0.96 2.27
CA ALA A 58 9.00 -2.28 1.85
C ALA A 58 7.65 -2.58 2.50
N LYS A 59 6.68 -2.88 1.66
CA LYS A 59 5.39 -3.43 2.07
C LYS A 59 5.26 -4.82 1.41
N SER A 60 4.65 -5.76 2.13
CA SER A 60 4.44 -7.13 1.64
C SER A 60 2.95 -7.43 1.59
N MET A 61 2.53 -8.17 0.56
CA MET A 61 1.17 -8.65 0.41
C MET A 61 1.21 -10.06 -0.17
N GLU A 62 0.44 -10.97 0.41
CA GLU A 62 0.26 -12.31 -0.13
C GLU A 62 -0.92 -12.28 -1.10
N ILE A 63 -0.70 -12.79 -2.30
CA ILE A 63 -1.72 -12.85 -3.35
C ILE A 63 -1.91 -14.31 -3.71
N LYS A 64 -3.13 -14.80 -3.54
CA LYS A 64 -3.55 -16.09 -4.06
C LYS A 64 -3.85 -15.89 -5.54
N ILE A 65 -3.02 -16.48 -6.40
CA ILE A 65 -3.25 -16.59 -7.84
C ILE A 65 -4.12 -17.83 -8.06
#